data_AF-A0A0B7II45-F1
#
_entry.id   AF-A0A0B7II45-F1
#
_cell.length_a   1.000
_cell.length_b   1.000
_cell.length_c   1.000
_cell.angle_alpha   90.00
_cell.angle_beta   90.00
_cell.angle_gamma   90.00
#
_symmetry.space_group_name_H-M   'P 1'
#
loop_
_entity.id
_entity.type
_entity.pdbx_description
1 polymer ?
#
loop_
_entity_poly.entity_id
_entity_poly.type
_entity_poly.pdbx_seq_one_letter_code
_entity_poly.pdbx_strand_id
1 'polypeptide(L)' 'MIVKGCSKKPIPEEAYVMAVQRIQPIARSVMFGEACSAVPIYKRKNM' A
#
# COMPACT_ATOMS: atom_id res chain seq x y z
N MET A 1 -2.36 5.13 4.01
CA MET A 1 -0.90 4.83 3.93
C MET A 1 -0.55 4.44 2.49
N ILE A 2 0.56 4.94 1.95
CA ILE A 2 1.03 4.62 0.58
C ILE A 2 2.19 3.63 0.66
N VAL A 3 2.10 2.51 -0.06
CA VAL A 3 3.09 1.40 0.04
C VAL A 3 4.17 1.45 -1.06
N LYS A 4 3.92 2.12 -2.19
CA LYS A 4 4.89 2.26 -3.28
C LYS A 4 5.30 3.72 -3.45
N GLY A 5 6.52 4.07 -3.07
CA GLY A 5 7.09 5.40 -3.32
C GLY A 5 7.69 5.53 -4.73
N CYS A 6 8.26 6.70 -5.04
CA CYS A 6 9.00 6.99 -6.28
C CYS A 6 10.37 6.26 -6.35
N SER A 7 10.43 5.01 -5.87
CA SER A 7 11.66 4.22 -5.76
C SER A 7 11.94 3.51 -7.08
N LYS A 8 13.10 3.81 -7.69
CA LYS A 8 13.59 3.15 -8.92
C LYS A 8 14.25 1.79 -8.68
N LYS A 9 14.24 1.31 -7.44
CA LYS A 9 14.79 -0.02 -7.09
C LYS A 9 13.80 -1.09 -7.54
N PRO A 10 14.27 -2.17 -8.19
CA PRO A 10 13.40 -3.30 -8.54
C PRO A 10 13.01 -4.01 -7.24
N ILE A 11 11.86 -3.61 -6.70
CA ILE A 11 11.26 -4.26 -5.54
C ILE A 11 10.30 -5.32 -6.08
N PRO A 12 10.47 -6.60 -5.69
CA PRO A 12 9.58 -7.67 -6.12
C PRO A 12 8.14 -7.38 -5.70
N GLU A 13 7.17 -7.77 -6.54
CA GLU A 13 5.75 -7.48 -6.30
C GLU A 13 5.25 -8.13 -5.00
N GLU A 14 5.81 -9.29 -4.65
CA GLU A 14 5.49 -10.04 -3.43
C GLU A 14 5.79 -9.23 -2.16
N ALA A 15 6.83 -8.38 -2.18
CA ALA A 15 7.18 -7.55 -1.03
C ALA A 15 6.08 -6.53 -0.71
N TYR A 16 5.43 -5.97 -1.73
CA TYR A 16 4.30 -5.07 -1.54
C TYR A 16 3.10 -5.80 -0.94
N VAL A 17 2.83 -7.03 -1.39
CA VAL A 17 1.75 -7.87 -0.84
C VAL A 17 2.00 -8.17 0.64
N MET A 18 3.21 -8.60 1.00
CA MET A 18 3.58 -8.88 2.38
C MET A 18 3.53 -7.65 3.28
N ALA A 19 3.92 -6.49 2.76
CA ALA A 19 3.81 -5.23 3.49
C ALA A 19 2.33 -4.92 3.77
N VAL A 20 1.48 -4.96 2.75
CA VAL A 20 0.04 -4.70 2.88
C VAL A 20 -0.60 -5.63 3.91
N GLN A 21 -0.29 -6.94 3.88
CA GLN A 21 -0.82 -7.92 4.84
C GLN A 21 -0.48 -7.57 6.29
N ARG A 22 0.74 -7.13 6.57
CA ARG A 22 1.15 -6.70 7.93
C ARG A 22 0.47 -5.40 8.37
N ILE A 23 0.13 -4.52 7.43
CA ILE A 23 -0.40 -3.18 7.70
C ILE A 23 -1.94 -3.16 7.79
N GLN A 24 -2.65 -4.05 7.07
CA GLN A 24 -4.11 -4.19 7.11
C GLN A 24 -4.75 -4.17 8.52
N PRO A 25 -4.20 -4.84 9.57
CA PRO A 25 -4.83 -4.83 10.90
C PRO A 25 -4.77 -3.48 11.61
N ILE A 26 -3.85 -2.59 11.24
CA ILE A 26 -3.65 -1.29 11.90
C ILE A 26 -4.10 -0.10 11.04
N ALA A 27 -4.00 -0.20 9.72
CA ALA A 27 -4.33 0.90 8.83
C ALA A 27 -5.83 0.99 8.50
N ARG A 28 -6.37 2.20 8.52
CA ARG A 28 -7.72 2.51 8.03
C ARG A 28 -7.84 2.33 6.51
N SER A 29 -6.81 2.72 5.77
CA SER A 29 -6.73 2.58 4.32
C SER A 29 -5.30 2.40 3.83
N VAL A 30 -5.15 1.57 2.81
CA VAL A 30 -3.88 1.31 2.13
C VAL A 30 -4.04 1.66 0.65
N MET A 31 -3.08 2.42 0.14
CA MET A 31 -3.02 2.93 -1.22
C MET A 31 -1.72 2.45 -1.88
N PHE A 32 -1.78 2.21 -3.18
CA PHE A 32 -0.66 1.74 -3.98
C PHE A 32 -0.39 2.70 -5.14
N GLY A 33 0.88 3.06 -5.33
CA GLY A 33 1.32 4.02 -6.34
C GLY A 33 1.93 5.28 -5.73
N GLU A 34 2.42 6.17 -6.58
CA GLU A 34 3.12 7.40 -6.17
C GLU A 34 2.18 8.41 -5.51
N ALA A 35 2.71 9.37 -4.75
CA ALA A 35 1.91 10.32 -3.97
C ALA A 35 0.79 11.01 -4.77
N CYS A 36 1.05 11.36 -6.03
CA CYS A 36 0.09 12.05 -6.91
C CYS A 36 -0.83 11.09 -7.69
N SER A 37 -0.57 9.78 -7.68
CA SER A 37 -1.27 8.80 -8.53
C SER A 37 -1.63 7.50 -7.78
N ALA A 38 -1.58 7.53 -6.46
CA ALA A 38 -1.87 6.36 -5.65
C ALA A 38 -3.37 6.03 -5.68
N VAL A 39 -3.68 4.76 -5.92
CA VAL A 39 -5.05 4.24 -5.90
C VAL A 39 -5.32 3.46 -4.61
N PRO A 40 -6.53 3.56 -4.04
CA PRO A 40 -6.89 2.79 -2.86
C PRO A 40 -7.03 1.31 -3.21
N ILE A 41 -6.24 0.45 -2.56
CA ILE A 41 -6.30 -1.01 -2.72
C ILE A 41 -6.96 -1.70 -1.53
N TYR A 42 -7.04 -1.02 -0.38
CA TYR A 42 -7.71 -1.52 0.80
C TYR A 42 -8.31 -0.35 1.58
N LYS A 43 -9.56 -0.52 2.03
CA LYS A 43 -10.25 0.41 2.93
C LYS A 43 -11.04 -0.43 3.92
N ARG A 44 -10.84 -0.17 5.22
CA ARG A 44 -11.64 -0.81 6.27
C ARG A 44 -13.09 -0.34 6.12
N LYS A 45 -14.03 -1.29 6.01
CA LYS A 45 -15.44 -1.00 5.70
C LYS A 45 -16.19 -0.30 6.85
N ASN A 46 -15.79 -0.51 8.10
CA ASN A 46 -16.52 -0.03 9.27
C ASN A 46 -15.72 0.99 10.10
N MET A 47 -15.43 2.16 9.53
CA MET A 47 -14.86 3.27 10.29
C MET A 47 -15.37 4.62 9.81
#